data_AF-A0A1S1M247-F1
#
_entry.id   AF-A0A1S1M247-F1
#
_cell.length_a   1.000
_cell.length_b   1.000
_cell.length_c   1.000
_cell.angle_alpha   90.00
_cell.angle_beta   90.00
_cell.angle_gamma   90.00
#
_symmetry.space_group_name_H-M   'P 1'
#
loop_
_entity.id
_entity.type
_entity.pdbx_description
1 polymer ?
#
loop_
_entity_poly.entity_id
_entity_poly.type
_entity_poly.pdbx_seq_one_letter_code
_entity_poly.pdbx_strand_id
1 'polypeptide(L)'
;MVKLHVDKSTTGQTTCTVLHNWGRGVWTETIAGDLREGKEYARFEVEPGVEVRIRYLGGELIAESRSRGEVYIIKSTPTPWQYRRE
;
A
#
# COMPACT_ATOMS: atom_id res chain seq x y z
N MET A 1 3.64 2.99 13.44
CA MET A 1 2.55 2.17 12.91
C MET A 1 2.23 2.63 11.50
N VAL A 2 2.43 1.72 10.54
CA VAL A 2 2.04 1.90 9.13
C VAL A 2 0.81 1.06 8.86
N LYS A 3 -0.13 1.57 8.09
CA LYS A 3 -1.30 0.86 7.60
C LYS A 3 -1.42 1.06 6.10
N LEU A 4 -1.62 -0.03 5.37
CA LEU A 4 -1.97 0.02 3.96
C LEU A 4 -3.48 -0.19 3.83
N HIS A 5 -4.12 0.74 3.14
CA HIS A 5 -5.49 0.61 2.68
C HIS A 5 -5.49 0.47 1.15
N VAL A 6 -6.25 -0.48 0.64
CA VAL A 6 -6.37 -0.71 -0.81
C VAL A 6 -7.84 -0.67 -1.15
N ASP A 7 -8.21 0.27 -2.00
CA ASP A 7 -9.55 0.39 -2.55
C ASP A 7 -9.50 0.03 -4.04
N LYS A 8 -10.36 -0.89 -4.46
CA LYS A 8 -10.48 -1.28 -5.86
C LYS A 8 -11.74 -0.62 -6.41
N SER A 9 -11.57 0.29 -7.36
CA SER A 9 -12.71 0.90 -8.05
C SER A 9 -13.36 -0.10 -9.01
N THR A 10 -14.64 0.10 -9.27
CA THR A 10 -15.39 -0.65 -10.30
C THR A 10 -14.88 -0.37 -11.72
N THR A 11 -14.06 0.67 -11.90
CA THR A 11 -13.44 1.06 -13.18
C THR A 11 -12.11 0.38 -13.43
N GLY A 12 -11.68 -0.56 -12.58
CA GLY A 12 -10.42 -1.29 -12.73
C GLY A 12 -9.19 -0.51 -12.27
N GLN A 13 -9.38 0.58 -11.51
CA GLN A 13 -8.29 1.30 -10.85
C GLN A 13 -8.13 0.76 -9.43
N THR A 14 -6.90 0.71 -8.95
CA THR A 14 -6.62 0.34 -7.56
C THR A 14 -5.92 1.49 -6.85
N THR A 15 -6.59 2.04 -5.86
CA THR A 15 -6.08 3.13 -5.02
C THR A 15 -5.42 2.54 -3.78
N CYS A 16 -4.14 2.84 -3.59
CA CYS A 16 -3.37 2.45 -2.42
C CYS A 16 -3.16 3.68 -1.53
N THR A 17 -3.65 3.63 -0.31
CA THR A 17 -3.40 4.66 0.70
C THR A 17 -2.54 4.09 1.82
N VAL A 18 -1.33 4.62 1.96
CA VAL A 18 -0.43 4.31 3.07
C VAL A 18 -0.59 5.38 4.13
N LEU A 19 -1.05 4.98 5.29
CA LEU A 19 -1.05 5.81 6.49
C LEU A 19 0.18 5.44 7.33
N HIS A 20 1.04 6.40 7.63
CA HIS A 20 2.17 6.20 8.51
C HIS A 20 2.23 7.27 9.60
N ASN A 21 2.80 6.92 10.75
CA ASN A 21 3.04 7.85 11.86
C ASN A 21 4.47 8.43 11.87
N TRP A 22 5.26 8.14 10.84
CA TRP A 22 6.56 8.74 10.59
C TRP A 22 6.32 10.17 10.06
N GLY A 23 6.34 11.17 10.95
CA GLY A 23 5.93 12.55 10.66
C GLY A 23 4.40 12.75 10.65
N ARG A 24 3.85 13.21 9.52
CA ARG A 24 2.40 13.38 9.23
C ARG A 24 2.20 13.17 7.73
N GLY A 25 2.10 11.91 7.30
CA GLY A 25 1.94 11.58 5.88
C GLY A 25 0.83 10.57 5.67
N VAL A 26 -0.20 10.99 4.95
CA VAL A 26 -1.05 10.08 4.20
C VAL A 26 -0.53 10.13 2.79
N TRP A 27 -0.10 8.99 2.26
CA TRP A 27 0.31 8.88 0.88
C TRP A 27 -0.74 8.07 0.13
N THR A 28 -1.18 8.57 -1.02
CA THR A 28 -2.19 7.94 -1.85
C THR A 28 -1.68 7.84 -3.27
N GLU A 29 -1.84 6.66 -3.87
CA GLU A 29 -1.46 6.40 -5.25
C GLU A 29 -2.52 5.59 -5.96
N THR A 30 -2.78 5.98 -7.19
CA THR A 30 -3.80 5.34 -8.02
C THR A 30 -3.11 4.57 -9.12
N ILE A 31 -3.19 3.25 -9.04
CA ILE A 31 -2.67 2.34 -10.05
C ILE A 31 -3.77 2.10 -11.07
N ALA A 32 -3.55 2.54 -12.30
CA ALA A 32 -4.42 2.23 -13.42
C ALA A 32 -4.01 0.91 -14.10
N GLY A 33 -5.01 0.07 -14.39
CA GLY A 33 -4.83 -1.19 -15.11
C GLY A 33 -4.47 -2.38 -14.22
N ASP A 34 -4.11 -3.49 -14.86
CA ASP A 34 -3.91 -4.76 -14.17
C ASP A 34 -2.68 -4.79 -13.25
N LEU A 35 -2.88 -5.43 -12.10
CA LEU A 35 -1.83 -5.71 -11.14
C LEU A 35 -0.97 -6.89 -11.61
N ARG A 36 0.35 -6.72 -11.64
CA ARG A 36 1.32 -7.70 -12.12
C ARG A 36 2.20 -8.18 -10.98
N GLU A 37 2.28 -9.49 -10.83
CA GLU A 37 3.05 -10.14 -9.77
C GLU A 37 4.51 -9.67 -9.79
N GLY A 38 5.05 -9.32 -8.62
CA GLY A 38 6.43 -8.86 -8.44
C GLY A 38 6.69 -7.41 -8.83
N LYS A 39 5.73 -6.73 -9.50
CA LYS A 39 5.89 -5.35 -9.94
C LYS A 39 5.87 -4.39 -8.76
N GLU A 40 6.82 -3.46 -8.76
CA GLU A 40 6.79 -2.26 -7.93
C GLU A 40 5.98 -1.19 -8.65
N TYR A 41 5.00 -0.63 -7.94
CA TYR A 41 4.11 0.40 -8.45
C TYR A 41 4.51 1.79 -8.00
N ALA A 42 5.07 1.88 -6.80
CA ALA A 42 5.54 3.13 -6.25
C ALA A 42 6.61 2.87 -5.19
N ARG A 43 7.45 3.88 -4.99
CA ARG A 43 8.50 3.90 -3.99
C ARG A 43 8.68 5.31 -3.49
N PHE A 44 8.70 5.48 -2.18
CA PHE A 44 8.89 6.78 -1.56
C PHE A 44 9.63 6.65 -0.23
N GLU A 45 10.45 7.65 0.06
CA GLU A 45 11.12 7.78 1.35
C GLU A 45 10.22 8.59 2.28
N VAL A 46 9.80 8.02 3.42
CA VAL A 46 8.93 8.70 4.38
C VAL A 46 9.72 9.52 5.41
N GLU A 47 10.92 9.06 5.73
CA GLU A 47 11.90 9.68 6.62
C GLU A 47 13.30 9.21 6.19
N PRO A 48 14.38 9.94 6.52
CA PRO A 48 15.73 9.54 6.16
C PRO A 48 16.04 8.10 6.59
N GLY A 49 16.28 7.22 5.62
CA GLY A 49 16.57 5.81 5.86
C GLY A 49 15.35 4.90 6.11
N VAL A 50 14.13 5.42 5.90
CA VAL A 50 12.88 4.66 5.90
C VAL A 50 12.19 4.78 4.54
N GLU A 51 12.26 3.71 3.75
CA GLU A 51 11.68 3.64 2.40
C GLU A 51 10.43 2.77 2.42
N VAL A 52 9.37 3.17 1.73
CA VAL A 52 8.15 2.37 1.53
C VAL A 52 7.96 2.11 0.04
N ARG A 53 7.67 0.85 -0.30
CA ARG A 53 7.42 0.38 -1.67
C ARG A 53 6.06 -0.27 -1.75
N ILE A 54 5.28 0.07 -2.77
CA ILE A 54 4.04 -0.61 -3.09
C ILE A 54 4.34 -1.70 -4.11
N ARG A 55 4.05 -2.94 -3.74
CA ARG A 55 4.30 -4.12 -4.58
C ARG A 55 3.08 -5.01 -4.62
N TYR A 56 2.88 -5.69 -5.74
CA TYR A 56 1.89 -6.75 -5.85
C TYR A 56 2.59 -8.10 -5.66
N LEU A 57 2.31 -8.79 -4.56
CA LEU A 57 2.89 -10.08 -4.19
C LEU A 57 1.82 -11.03 -3.67
N GLY A 58 1.80 -12.25 -4.18
CA GLY A 58 0.88 -13.31 -3.72
C GLY A 58 -0.59 -12.97 -3.97
N GLY A 59 -0.87 -12.22 -5.04
CA GLY A 59 -2.23 -11.78 -5.36
C GLY A 59 -2.77 -10.62 -4.50
N GLU A 60 -1.95 -10.01 -3.65
CA GLU A 60 -2.32 -8.83 -2.86
C GLU A 60 -1.34 -7.65 -3.06
N LEU A 61 -1.87 -6.44 -2.94
CA LEU A 61 -1.04 -5.24 -2.82
C LEU A 61 -0.53 -5.13 -1.39
N ILE A 62 0.79 -5.00 -1.27
CA ILE A 62 1.49 -4.83 -0.01
C ILE A 62 2.28 -3.53 -0.01
N ALA A 63 2.50 -2.99 1.18
CA ALA A 63 3.46 -1.94 1.42
C ALA A 63 4.67 -2.60 2.10
N GLU A 64 5.79 -2.63 1.41
CA GLU A 64 7.08 -3.08 1.95
C GLU A 64 7.80 -1.86 2.51
N SER A 65 7.98 -1.77 3.83
CA SER A 65 8.80 -0.71 4.43
C SER A 65 10.18 -1.25 4.80
N ARG A 66 11.24 -0.57 4.38
CA ARG A 66 12.62 -0.87 4.72
C ARG A 66 13.18 0.21 5.63
N SER A 67 13.64 -0.18 6.81
CA SER A 67 14.26 0.73 7.79
C SER A 67 15.46 0.05 8.43
N ARG A 68 16.62 0.72 8.43
CA ARG A 68 17.86 0.25 9.10
C ARG A 68 18.24 -1.21 8.79
N GLY A 69 17.99 -1.67 7.57
CA GLY A 69 18.27 -3.04 7.12
C GLY A 69 17.17 -4.07 7.43
N GLU A 70 16.15 -3.69 8.20
CA GLU A 70 14.96 -4.51 8.41
C GLU A 70 13.91 -4.22 7.34
N VAL A 71 13.19 -5.28 6.94
CA VAL A 71 12.09 -5.20 5.99
C VAL A 71 10.81 -5.65 6.70
N TYR A 72 9.82 -4.78 6.67
CA TYR A 72 8.49 -5.05 7.21
C TYR A 72 7.48 -5.07 6.07
N ILE A 73 6.68 -6.13 6.02
CA ILE A 73 5.58 -6.25 5.05
C ILE A 73 4.29 -5.84 5.74
N ILE A 74 3.69 -4.76 5.27
CA ILE A 74 2.38 -4.28 5.67
C ILE A 74 1.36 -4.75 4.63
N LYS A 75 0.56 -5.73 5.02
CA LYS A 75 -0.58 -6.20 4.22
C LYS A 75 -1.70 -5.17 4.22
N SER A 76 -2.53 -5.20 3.18
CA SER A 76 -3.72 -4.36 3.17
C SER A 76 -4.65 -4.76 4.31
N THR A 77 -5.00 -3.81 5.17
CA THR A 77 -6.05 -4.04 6.17
C THR A 77 -7.40 -3.79 5.49
N PRO A 78 -8.31 -4.78 5.44
CA PRO A 78 -9.66 -4.53 4.95
C PRO A 78 -10.30 -3.44 5.81
N THR A 79 -11.00 -2.50 5.19
CA THR A 79 -11.78 -1.52 5.93
C THR A 79 -12.83 -2.26 6.77
N PRO A 80 -12.96 -1.95 8.07
CA PRO A 80 -13.95 -2.62 8.93
C PRO A 80 -15.42 -2.34 8.53
N TRP A 81 -15.68 -1.51 7.51
CA TRP A 81 -17.01 -1.04 7.12
C TRP A 81 -17.37 -1.38 5.67
N GLN A 82 -16.89 -2.50 5.12
CA GLN A 82 -17.46 -2.97 3.85
C GLN A 82 -18.89 -3.46 4.08
N TYR A 83 -19.85 -2.55 3.89
CA TYR A 83 -21.27 -2.86 3.76
C TYR A 83 -21.45 -3.84 2.60
N ARG A 84 -21.65 -5.12 2.95
CA ARG A 84 -22.03 -6.18 2.03
C ARG A 84 -23.50 -5.92 1.66
N ARG A 85 -23.75 -5.36 0.48
CA ARG A 85 -25.07 -5.47 -0.16
C ARG A 85 -25.17 -6.90 -0.69
N GLU A 86 -25.90 -7.73 0.04
CA GLU A 86 -26.49 -8.96 -0.49
C GLU A 86 -27.57 -8.62 -1.54
#